data_AF-A0A540LHT8-F1
#
_entry.id   AF-A0A540LHT8-F1
#
_cell.length_a   1.000
_cell.length_b   1.000
_cell.length_c   1.000
_cell.angle_alpha   90.00
_cell.angle_beta   90.00
_cell.angle_gamma   90.00
#
_symmetry.space_group_name_H-M   'P 1'
#
loop_
_entity.id
_entity.type
_entity.pdbx_description
1 polymer ?
#
loop_
_entity_poly.entity_id
_entity_poly.type
_entity_poly.pdbx_seq_one_letter_code
_entity_poly.pdbx_strand_id
1 'polypeptide(L)'
;MSAVGESEVSSKPTPVKPNVAAATTPPQASQCTRQFITSVASKIASQPLQNYDPGVWGVLTAISTQARKRNQGINILLTADEHWIGRTVDDVRFQIDSTAVSGRHCKIYRKRAANEDTKHTSVCLKDMSTNGTYLNWMKLTKVGAEAEVRHGDIISPSAPPQHDLAYAFVYRDVSLSSPSTDGAFAKRKAEDFVTDNKRVKGIGIGSSDGPISLDDFRSLQRSNTELRKQLENQVVTIDTLRNETRLAVECHENVYSW
;
A
#
# COMPACT_ATOMS: atom_id res chain seq x y z
N MET A 1 28.60 19.95 -80.15
CA MET A 1 27.50 18.97 -80.02
C MET A 1 28.09 17.58 -80.27
N SER A 2 27.57 16.58 -79.56
CA SER A 2 27.99 15.16 -79.51
C SER A 2 28.88 14.79 -78.32
N ALA A 3 28.20 14.48 -77.21
CA ALA A 3 28.71 13.64 -76.13
C ALA A 3 28.07 12.25 -76.30
N VAL A 4 28.89 11.20 -76.26
CA VAL A 4 28.48 9.80 -76.13
C VAL A 4 29.34 9.19 -75.04
N GLY A 5 28.72 8.49 -74.10
CA GLY A 5 29.39 7.80 -73.01
C GLY A 5 28.40 7.32 -71.96
N GLU A 6 27.67 6.25 -72.27
CA GLU A 6 26.93 5.46 -71.28
C GLU A 6 27.89 4.55 -70.53
N SER A 7 27.73 4.45 -69.20
CA SER A 7 27.96 3.21 -68.46
C SER A 7 27.17 3.23 -67.16
N GLU A 8 26.44 2.14 -67.01
CA GLU A 8 25.38 1.81 -66.09
C GLU A 8 25.95 1.31 -64.74
N VAL A 9 25.45 1.82 -63.61
CA VAL A 9 25.60 1.15 -62.30
C VAL A 9 24.23 1.05 -61.63
N SER A 10 23.78 -0.20 -61.59
CA SER A 10 22.63 -0.78 -60.92
C SER A 10 22.46 -0.32 -59.46
N SER A 11 21.38 0.40 -59.16
CA SER A 11 20.91 0.66 -57.80
C SER A 11 19.88 -0.39 -57.36
N LYS A 12 20.26 -1.24 -56.41
CA LYS A 12 19.33 -2.14 -55.70
C LYS A 12 18.43 -1.34 -54.75
N PRO A 13 17.10 -1.59 -54.70
CA PRO A 13 16.22 -0.98 -53.71
C PRO A 13 16.31 -1.70 -52.36
N THR A 14 16.59 -0.94 -51.31
CA THR A 14 16.59 -1.39 -49.91
C THR A 14 15.16 -1.64 -49.43
N PRO A 15 14.86 -2.76 -48.76
CA PRO A 15 13.50 -3.06 -48.31
C PRO A 15 13.14 -2.23 -47.08
N VAL A 16 12.02 -1.51 -47.18
CA VAL A 16 11.36 -0.81 -46.06
C VAL A 16 10.81 -1.87 -45.09
N LYS A 17 11.29 -1.87 -43.85
CA LYS A 17 10.67 -2.61 -42.74
C LYS A 17 9.52 -1.78 -42.16
N PRO A 18 8.29 -2.31 -42.07
CA PRO A 18 7.28 -1.80 -41.17
C PRO A 18 7.33 -2.59 -39.85
N ASN A 19 7.48 -1.90 -38.72
CA ASN A 19 7.20 -2.44 -37.38
C ASN A 19 6.79 -1.24 -36.52
N VAL A 20 5.51 -0.86 -36.50
CA VAL A 20 4.40 -1.42 -35.71
C VAL A 20 4.71 -1.49 -34.20
N ALA A 21 3.84 -0.77 -33.47
CA ALA A 21 3.57 -0.81 -32.04
C ALA A 21 4.55 -0.09 -31.10
N ALA A 22 4.48 1.26 -31.15
CA ALA A 22 4.43 2.00 -29.89
C ALA A 22 3.28 1.41 -29.04
N ALA A 23 3.61 0.84 -27.88
CA ALA A 23 2.63 0.38 -26.91
C ALA A 23 1.93 1.58 -26.29
N THR A 24 0.97 2.15 -27.03
CA THR A 24 0.04 3.14 -26.51
C THR A 24 -0.91 2.40 -25.59
N THR A 25 -0.55 2.31 -24.32
CA THR A 25 -1.45 1.82 -23.27
C THR A 25 -2.77 2.61 -23.38
N PRO A 26 -3.94 1.96 -23.49
CA PRO A 26 -5.21 2.69 -23.64
C PRO A 26 -5.39 3.67 -22.47
N PRO A 27 -5.81 4.92 -22.72
CA PRO A 27 -6.08 5.91 -21.67
C PRO A 27 -7.03 5.40 -20.58
N GLN A 28 -7.97 4.53 -20.94
CA GLN A 28 -8.91 3.90 -19.99
C GLN A 28 -8.23 2.92 -19.02
N ALA A 29 -7.23 2.16 -19.47
CA ALA A 29 -6.53 1.21 -18.61
C ALA A 29 -5.72 1.95 -17.53
N SER A 30 -5.03 3.04 -17.90
CA SER A 30 -4.28 3.85 -16.94
C SER A 30 -5.19 4.60 -15.96
N GLN A 31 -6.36 5.04 -16.41
CA GLN A 31 -7.36 5.69 -15.55
C GLN A 31 -8.00 4.70 -14.56
N CYS A 32 -8.27 3.47 -14.99
CA CYS A 32 -8.73 2.39 -14.11
C CYS A 32 -7.68 2.05 -13.04
N THR A 33 -6.41 1.90 -13.42
CA THR A 33 -5.32 1.62 -12.47
C THR A 33 -5.14 2.76 -11.46
N ARG A 34 -5.26 4.02 -11.90
CA ARG A 34 -5.22 5.17 -10.99
C ARG A 34 -6.34 5.12 -9.96
N GLN A 35 -7.58 4.89 -10.39
CA GLN A 35 -8.73 4.79 -9.49
C GLN A 35 -8.57 3.62 -8.50
N PHE A 36 -8.08 2.48 -8.96
CA PHE A 36 -7.78 1.34 -8.11
C PHE A 36 -6.77 1.69 -7.02
N ILE A 37 -5.65 2.31 -7.38
CA ILE A 37 -4.61 2.71 -6.42
C ILE A 37 -5.14 3.72 -5.42
N THR A 38 -5.91 4.73 -5.86
CA THR A 38 -6.56 5.70 -4.97
C THR A 38 -7.53 5.00 -4.01
N SER A 39 -8.32 4.05 -4.49
CA SER A 39 -9.25 3.28 -3.65
C SER A 39 -8.52 2.45 -2.60
N VAL A 40 -7.42 1.77 -2.98
CA VAL A 40 -6.56 1.02 -2.06
C VAL A 40 -5.95 1.95 -1.01
N ALA A 41 -5.40 3.10 -1.42
CA ALA A 41 -4.82 4.07 -0.50
C ALA A 41 -5.87 4.60 0.49
N SER A 42 -7.06 4.98 0.01
CA SER A 42 -8.17 5.44 0.84
C SER A 42 -8.63 4.37 1.83
N LYS A 43 -8.78 3.12 1.39
CA LYS A 43 -9.16 1.99 2.25
C LYS A 43 -8.13 1.70 3.34
N ILE A 44 -6.84 1.89 3.06
CA ILE A 44 -5.79 1.68 4.06
C ILE A 44 -5.66 2.88 4.99
N ALA A 45 -5.82 4.10 4.47
CA ALA A 45 -5.81 5.33 5.25
C ALA A 45 -6.98 5.37 6.27
N SER A 46 -8.15 4.84 5.89
CA SER A 46 -9.32 4.75 6.78
C SER A 46 -9.22 3.67 7.86
N GLN A 47 -8.23 2.77 7.79
CA GLN A 47 -8.02 1.78 8.83
C GLN A 47 -7.41 2.43 10.08
N PRO A 48 -7.94 2.15 11.28
CA PRO A 48 -7.39 2.68 12.51
C PRO A 48 -5.94 2.22 12.70
N LEU A 49 -5.08 3.15 13.09
CA LEU A 49 -3.72 2.88 13.51
C LEU A 49 -3.75 2.42 14.97
N GLN A 50 -3.62 1.11 15.21
CA GLN A 50 -3.61 0.57 16.56
C GLN A 50 -2.19 0.48 17.13
N ASN A 51 -2.02 0.85 18.40
CA ASN A 51 -0.86 0.50 19.24
C ASN A 51 0.52 0.91 18.70
N TYR A 52 0.66 2.15 18.22
CA TYR A 52 1.99 2.70 17.92
C TYR A 52 2.63 3.32 19.16
N ASP A 53 3.96 3.22 19.25
CA ASP A 53 4.75 3.92 20.26
C ASP A 53 4.44 5.43 20.21
N PRO A 54 4.27 6.12 21.37
CA PRO A 54 4.12 7.57 21.44
C PRO A 54 5.14 8.39 20.62
N GLY A 55 6.30 7.82 20.28
CA GLY A 55 7.29 8.44 19.40
C GLY A 55 6.90 8.50 17.91
N VAL A 56 5.95 7.69 17.45
CA VAL A 56 5.56 7.59 16.02
C VAL A 56 4.54 8.69 15.68
N TRP A 57 4.91 9.59 14.77
CA TRP A 57 4.02 10.66 14.30
C TRP A 57 3.37 10.37 12.94
N GLY A 58 3.92 9.42 12.18
CA GLY A 58 3.37 9.04 10.89
C GLY A 58 3.78 7.64 10.47
N VAL A 59 3.02 7.04 9.56
CA VAL A 59 3.29 5.71 9.01
C VAL A 59 3.17 5.75 7.49
N LEU A 60 4.19 5.25 6.79
CA LEU A 60 4.11 4.99 5.35
C LEU A 60 3.75 3.52 5.15
N THR A 61 2.59 3.25 4.54
CA THR A 61 2.08 1.89 4.36
C THR A 61 2.11 1.49 2.90
N ALA A 62 2.75 0.36 2.60
CA ALA A 62 2.94 -0.13 1.25
C ALA A 62 1.60 -0.41 0.56
N ILE A 63 1.41 0.18 -0.62
CA ILE A 63 0.23 -0.07 -1.48
C ILE A 63 0.59 -0.85 -2.75
N SER A 64 1.77 -0.60 -3.31
CA SER A 64 2.28 -1.30 -4.50
C SER A 64 2.82 -2.69 -4.18
N THR A 65 2.89 -3.55 -5.21
CA THR A 65 3.46 -4.89 -5.09
C THR A 65 4.93 -4.87 -4.66
N GLN A 66 5.75 -3.97 -5.22
CA GLN A 66 7.18 -3.89 -4.86
C GLN A 66 7.36 -3.40 -3.41
N ALA A 67 6.60 -2.38 -3.01
CA ALA A 67 6.66 -1.88 -1.63
C ALA A 67 6.24 -2.96 -0.60
N ARG A 68 5.28 -3.82 -0.94
CA ARG A 68 4.84 -4.93 -0.05
C ARG A 68 5.86 -6.07 0.05
N LYS A 69 6.73 -6.22 -0.96
CA LYS A 69 7.79 -7.25 -1.00
C LYS A 69 9.07 -6.83 -0.25
N ARG A 70 9.10 -5.63 0.33
CA ARG A 70 10.25 -5.15 1.11
C ARG A 70 10.48 -6.03 2.33
N ASN A 71 11.74 -6.37 2.59
CA ASN A 71 12.15 -7.19 3.73
C ASN A 71 11.86 -6.53 5.09
N GLN A 72 11.74 -5.20 5.11
CA GLN A 72 11.45 -4.42 6.32
C GLN A 72 9.97 -4.42 6.71
N GLY A 73 9.12 -5.11 5.93
CA GLY A 73 7.68 -5.15 6.11
C GLY A 73 6.94 -4.05 5.38
N ILE A 74 5.62 -4.05 5.56
CA ILE A 74 4.70 -3.17 4.82
C ILE A 74 4.61 -1.75 5.37
N ASN A 75 5.05 -1.52 6.61
CA ASN A 75 4.96 -0.23 7.30
C ASN A 75 6.35 0.36 7.51
N ILE A 76 6.51 1.66 7.26
CA ILE A 76 7.66 2.44 7.70
C ILE A 76 7.18 3.41 8.77
N LEU A 77 7.76 3.32 9.97
CA LEU A 77 7.38 4.14 11.11
C LEU A 77 8.23 5.42 11.13
N LEU A 78 7.57 6.57 11.17
CA LEU A 78 8.22 7.88 11.26
C LEU A 78 8.25 8.31 12.72
N THR A 79 9.44 8.23 13.34
CA THR A 79 9.64 8.45 14.78
C THR A 79 10.51 9.65 15.12
N ALA A 80 11.31 10.14 14.17
CA ALA A 80 12.24 11.24 14.33
C ALA A 80 11.77 12.47 13.53
N ASP A 81 12.39 13.63 13.76
CA ASP A 81 11.97 14.85 13.05
C ASP A 81 12.18 14.76 11.53
N GLU A 82 13.20 14.02 11.07
CA GLU A 82 13.56 13.84 9.67
C GLU A 82 13.90 12.37 9.38
N HIS A 83 13.45 11.87 8.22
CA HIS A 83 13.75 10.54 7.72
C HIS A 83 14.16 10.57 6.26
N TRP A 84 15.31 9.98 5.96
CA TRP A 84 15.80 9.80 4.60
C TRP A 84 15.35 8.46 4.05
N ILE A 85 14.77 8.48 2.85
CA ILE A 85 14.39 7.28 2.10
C ILE A 85 15.33 7.20 0.89
N GLY A 86 15.88 6.02 0.62
CA GLY A 86 16.75 5.82 -0.52
C GLY A 86 17.39 4.45 -0.56
N ARG A 87 18.25 4.20 -1.55
CA ARG A 87 18.89 2.90 -1.72
C ARG A 87 19.97 2.62 -0.69
N THR A 88 20.68 3.65 -0.23
CA THR A 88 21.88 3.51 0.61
C THR A 88 21.81 4.40 1.85
N VAL A 89 20.60 4.59 2.41
CA VAL A 89 20.41 5.34 3.66
C VAL A 89 20.83 4.49 4.85
N ASP A 90 21.39 5.10 5.89
CA ASP A 90 21.97 4.36 7.03
C ASP A 90 20.91 3.53 7.78
N ASP A 91 19.70 4.08 7.95
CA ASP A 91 18.59 3.37 8.57
C ASP A 91 17.92 2.42 7.58
N VAL A 92 18.21 1.12 7.76
CA VAL A 92 17.73 0.03 6.92
C VAL A 92 16.20 0.01 6.78
N ARG A 93 15.45 0.52 7.78
CA ARG A 93 13.97 0.59 7.74
C ARG A 93 13.45 1.48 6.61
N PHE A 94 14.27 2.45 6.18
CA PHE A 94 13.95 3.41 5.12
C PHE A 94 14.66 3.07 3.80
N GLN A 95 15.38 1.96 3.74
CA GLN A 95 16.01 1.51 2.50
C GLN A 95 14.98 0.95 1.50
N ILE A 96 15.20 1.28 0.24
CA ILE A 96 14.52 0.70 -0.91
C ILE A 96 15.57 0.16 -1.88
N ASP A 97 15.68 -1.16 -1.95
CA ASP A 97 16.65 -1.82 -2.81
C ASP A 97 16.18 -1.85 -4.27
N SER A 98 16.45 -0.75 -4.97
CA SER A 98 16.16 -0.60 -6.39
C SER A 98 17.19 0.31 -7.03
N THR A 99 17.71 -0.09 -8.18
CA THR A 99 18.67 0.71 -8.96
C THR A 99 18.07 2.05 -9.43
N ALA A 100 16.74 2.11 -9.59
CA ALA A 100 16.01 3.33 -9.93
C ALA A 100 15.92 4.33 -8.76
N VAL A 101 16.19 3.89 -7.53
CA VAL A 101 16.18 4.73 -6.34
C VAL A 101 17.61 5.22 -6.04
N SER A 102 17.82 6.53 -6.07
CA SER A 102 19.06 7.19 -5.60
C SER A 102 19.42 6.84 -4.15
N GLY A 103 20.71 6.92 -3.80
CA GLY A 103 21.22 6.58 -2.47
C GLY A 103 20.51 7.31 -1.32
N ARG A 104 20.38 8.64 -1.43
CA ARG A 104 19.50 9.50 -0.63
C ARG A 104 18.45 10.10 -1.56
N HIS A 105 17.30 9.45 -1.69
CA HIS A 105 16.31 9.75 -2.73
C HIS A 105 15.43 10.93 -2.36
N CYS A 106 14.79 10.86 -1.21
CA CYS A 106 13.95 11.92 -0.70
C CYS A 106 14.02 11.92 0.83
N LYS A 107 13.52 13.00 1.41
CA LYS A 107 13.34 13.09 2.85
C LYS A 107 11.92 13.48 3.19
N ILE A 108 11.38 12.86 4.22
CA ILE A 108 10.12 13.22 4.85
C ILE A 108 10.43 13.72 6.27
N TYR A 109 9.88 14.86 6.65
CA TYR A 109 10.18 15.51 7.92
C TYR A 109 9.00 16.32 8.42
N ARG A 110 8.96 16.52 9.73
CA ARG A 110 7.98 17.37 10.38
C ARG A 110 8.55 18.76 10.64
N LYS A 111 7.82 19.80 10.26
CA LYS A 111 8.19 21.20 10.45
C LYS A 111 7.27 21.79 11.52
N ARG A 112 7.86 22.34 12.58
CA ARG A 112 7.10 23.02 13.64
C ARG A 112 6.96 24.49 13.27
N ALA A 113 5.73 25.00 13.25
CA ALA A 113 5.50 26.44 13.13
C ALA A 113 5.95 27.13 14.43
N ALA A 114 6.67 28.25 14.30
CA ALA A 114 7.23 29.00 15.43
C ALA A 114 6.26 30.03 16.05
N ASN A 115 5.01 30.12 15.56
CA ASN A 115 4.03 31.11 16.04
C ASN A 115 3.16 30.54 17.17
N GLU A 116 3.05 31.30 18.26
CA GLU A 116 2.63 30.83 19.59
C GLU A 116 1.17 30.38 19.77
N ASP A 117 0.26 30.58 18.81
CA ASP A 117 -1.17 30.30 19.06
C ASP A 117 -1.74 29.02 18.46
N THR A 118 -0.95 28.25 17.70
CA THR A 118 -1.33 26.89 17.29
C THR A 118 -0.09 26.05 17.02
N LYS A 119 0.11 24.98 17.80
CA LYS A 119 1.15 23.96 17.55
C LYS A 119 0.80 23.10 16.33
N HIS A 120 0.65 23.71 15.15
CA HIS A 120 0.51 22.96 13.92
C HIS A 120 1.89 22.48 13.48
N THR A 121 2.05 21.16 13.51
CA THR A 121 3.20 20.48 12.92
C THR A 121 2.80 20.07 11.51
N SER A 122 3.44 20.66 10.49
CA SER A 122 3.22 20.25 9.10
C SER A 122 4.24 19.17 8.72
N VAL A 123 3.87 18.30 7.78
CA VAL A 123 4.76 17.26 7.26
C VAL A 123 5.16 17.63 5.85
N CYS A 124 6.46 17.64 5.58
CA CYS A 124 7.02 18.03 4.29
C CYS A 124 7.76 16.85 3.66
N LEU A 125 7.69 16.76 2.33
CA LEU A 125 8.44 15.84 1.49
C LEU A 125 9.32 16.64 0.53
N LYS A 126 10.62 16.36 0.53
CA LYS A 126 11.60 16.96 -0.36
C LYS A 126 12.29 15.89 -1.19
N ASP A 127 12.18 16.01 -2.51
CA ASP A 127 12.94 15.18 -3.44
C ASP A 127 14.39 15.66 -3.53
N MET A 128 15.32 14.71 -3.59
CA MET A 128 16.76 14.92 -3.73
C MET A 128 17.36 13.99 -4.81
N SER A 129 16.50 13.30 -5.55
CA SER A 129 16.86 12.18 -6.39
C SER A 129 17.13 12.60 -7.84
N THR A 130 17.65 11.65 -8.62
CA THR A 130 17.81 11.80 -10.07
C THR A 130 16.50 11.56 -10.82
N ASN A 131 15.72 10.57 -10.38
CA ASN A 131 14.52 10.13 -11.10
C ASN A 131 13.23 10.85 -10.66
N GLY A 132 13.29 11.62 -9.58
CA GLY A 132 12.16 12.31 -8.96
C GLY A 132 11.33 11.42 -8.04
N THR A 133 10.56 12.08 -7.19
CA THR A 133 9.60 11.45 -6.26
C THR A 133 8.20 11.88 -6.63
N TYR A 134 7.23 10.96 -6.64
CA TYR A 134 5.85 11.28 -6.97
C TYR A 134 5.00 11.42 -5.71
N LEU A 135 4.29 12.53 -5.55
CA LEU A 135 3.25 12.77 -4.55
C LEU A 135 1.91 12.87 -5.26
N ASN A 136 0.97 11.95 -5.02
CA ASN A 136 -0.33 11.92 -5.70
C ASN A 136 -0.22 12.10 -7.23
N TRP A 137 0.69 11.36 -7.87
CA TRP A 137 1.01 11.44 -9.30
C TRP A 137 1.72 12.73 -9.77
N MET A 138 1.89 13.72 -8.90
CA MET A 138 2.68 14.91 -9.19
C MET A 138 4.16 14.63 -8.93
N LYS A 139 5.01 14.87 -9.94
CA LYS A 139 6.45 14.63 -9.84
C LYS A 139 7.14 15.79 -9.14
N LEU A 140 7.73 15.52 -7.98
CA LEU A 140 8.69 16.38 -7.29
C LEU A 140 10.10 16.14 -7.86
N THR A 141 10.88 17.21 -7.93
CA THR A 141 12.25 17.19 -8.44
C THR A 141 13.22 17.78 -7.42
N LYS A 142 14.49 17.43 -7.55
CA LYS A 142 15.58 17.90 -6.68
C LYS A 142 15.62 19.44 -6.51
N VAL A 143 15.36 20.16 -7.60
CA VAL A 143 15.39 21.64 -7.62
C VAL A 143 14.04 22.24 -7.20
N GLY A 144 12.95 21.47 -7.24
CA GLY A 144 11.61 21.94 -6.86
C GLY A 144 11.45 22.23 -5.37
N ALA A 145 10.36 22.90 -4.99
CA ALA A 145 10.04 23.16 -3.59
C ALA A 145 9.75 21.87 -2.80
N GLU A 146 9.82 21.95 -1.47
CA GLU A 146 9.23 20.94 -0.59
C GLU A 146 7.71 20.92 -0.76
N ALA A 147 7.09 19.74 -0.71
CA ALA A 147 5.65 19.57 -0.78
C ALA A 147 5.09 19.18 0.58
N GLU A 148 3.95 19.75 0.97
CA GLU A 148 3.21 19.32 2.16
C GLU A 148 2.57 17.93 1.91
N VAL A 149 2.67 17.03 2.89
CA VAL A 149 2.09 15.69 2.86
C VAL A 149 0.94 15.62 3.87
N ARG A 150 -0.19 15.10 3.43
CA ARG A 150 -1.41 14.94 4.23
C ARG A 150 -1.79 13.48 4.37
N HIS A 151 -2.56 13.18 5.42
CA HIS A 151 -3.12 11.85 5.63
C HIS A 151 -3.85 11.36 4.37
N GLY A 152 -3.52 10.16 3.90
CA GLY A 152 -4.05 9.55 2.68
C GLY A 152 -3.23 9.81 1.41
N ASP A 153 -2.24 10.69 1.46
CA ASP A 153 -1.40 10.99 0.30
C ASP A 153 -0.50 9.82 -0.09
N ILE A 154 -0.29 9.66 -1.40
CA ILE A 154 0.52 8.58 -1.96
C ILE A 154 1.91 9.11 -2.32
N ILE A 155 2.93 8.49 -1.76
CA ILE A 155 4.34 8.76 -2.03
C ILE A 155 4.93 7.59 -2.81
N SER A 156 5.53 7.86 -3.96
CA SER A 156 6.18 6.84 -4.79
C SER A 156 7.56 7.33 -5.27
N PRO A 157 8.66 6.81 -4.70
CA PRO A 157 10.01 7.11 -5.17
C PRO A 157 10.24 6.55 -6.57
N SER A 158 10.99 7.28 -7.40
CA SER A 158 11.52 6.90 -8.71
C SER A 158 10.54 6.65 -9.87
N ALA A 159 9.28 6.27 -9.60
CA ALA A 159 8.29 5.99 -10.64
C ALA A 159 6.87 6.39 -10.22
N PRO A 160 5.95 6.69 -11.17
CA PRO A 160 4.54 6.95 -10.86
C PRO A 160 3.88 5.76 -10.14
N PRO A 161 2.89 5.97 -9.26
CA PRO A 161 2.28 4.90 -8.47
C PRO A 161 1.71 3.73 -9.29
N GLN A 162 1.27 3.95 -10.53
CA GLN A 162 0.72 2.91 -11.41
C GLN A 162 1.76 2.06 -12.13
N HIS A 163 3.05 2.36 -11.99
CA HIS A 163 4.10 1.63 -12.68
C HIS A 163 4.42 0.31 -11.94
N ASP A 164 4.66 -0.78 -12.67
CA ASP A 164 4.85 -2.13 -12.10
C ASP A 164 6.06 -2.24 -11.14
N LEU A 165 7.07 -1.41 -11.38
CA LEU A 165 8.29 -1.30 -10.58
C LEU A 165 8.23 -0.20 -9.51
N ALA A 166 7.08 0.48 -9.35
CA ALA A 166 6.94 1.55 -8.38
C ALA A 166 6.92 1.04 -6.94
N TYR A 167 7.57 1.80 -6.07
CA TYR A 167 7.48 1.61 -4.62
C TYR A 167 6.51 2.66 -4.06
N ALA A 168 5.21 2.44 -4.23
CA ALA A 168 4.19 3.34 -3.71
C ALA A 168 3.77 3.00 -2.28
N PHE A 169 3.65 4.04 -1.45
CA PHE A 169 3.20 4.03 -0.06
C PHE A 169 2.09 5.07 0.14
N VAL A 170 1.13 4.77 1.02
CA VAL A 170 0.18 5.77 1.54
C VAL A 170 0.68 6.31 2.87
N TYR A 171 0.68 7.63 3.04
CA TYR A 171 0.98 8.29 4.29
C TYR A 171 -0.24 8.28 5.20
N ARG A 172 -0.04 7.85 6.45
CA ARG A 172 -1.07 7.83 7.49
C ARG A 172 -0.56 8.60 8.69
N ASP A 173 -1.23 9.71 9.00
CA ASP A 173 -0.98 10.49 10.20
C ASP A 173 -1.49 9.75 11.45
N VAL A 174 -0.65 9.66 12.48
CA VAL A 174 -1.00 9.04 13.77
C VAL A 174 -1.84 9.99 14.63
N SER A 175 -1.61 11.30 14.53
CA SER A 175 -2.27 12.33 15.34
C SER A 175 -3.78 12.43 15.06
N LEU A 176 -4.20 12.07 13.84
CA LEU A 176 -5.61 12.05 13.42
C LEU A 176 -6.34 10.76 13.78
N SER A 177 -5.61 9.72 14.24
CA SER A 177 -6.15 8.39 14.47
C SER A 177 -6.47 8.08 15.94
N SER A 178 -6.06 8.95 16.88
CA SER A 178 -6.55 8.87 18.25
C SER A 178 -7.99 9.40 18.28
N PRO A 179 -9.00 8.62 18.69
CA PRO A 179 -10.25 9.21 19.12
C PRO A 179 -9.91 10.10 20.31
N SER A 180 -9.84 11.41 20.09
CA SER A 180 -9.76 12.36 21.18
C SER A 180 -10.97 12.09 22.05
N THR A 181 -10.74 11.63 23.26
CA THR A 181 -11.75 11.60 24.32
C THR A 181 -11.91 13.04 24.82
N ASP A 182 -12.19 13.96 23.90
CA ASP A 182 -12.53 15.34 24.21
C ASP A 182 -14.05 15.44 24.11
N GLY A 183 -14.69 14.76 25.06
CA GLY A 183 -16.09 14.94 25.38
C GLY A 183 -16.25 16.31 26.00
N ALA A 184 -16.20 17.35 25.16
CA ALA A 184 -16.66 18.68 25.50
C ALA A 184 -18.16 18.55 25.81
N PHE A 185 -18.47 18.42 27.10
CA PHE A 185 -19.80 18.63 27.66
C PHE A 185 -20.23 20.08 27.38
N ALA A 186 -20.76 20.31 26.18
CA ALA A 186 -21.54 21.49 25.88
C ALA A 186 -22.89 21.33 26.57
N LYS A 187 -22.98 21.93 27.77
CA LYS A 187 -24.22 22.26 28.49
C LYS A 187 -25.36 22.58 27.52
N ARG A 188 -26.36 21.70 27.45
CA ARG A 188 -27.74 22.08 27.13
C ARG A 188 -28.62 21.72 28.32
N LYS A 189 -29.43 22.70 28.71
CA LYS A 189 -30.30 22.73 29.88
C LYS A 189 -31.49 21.79 29.70
N ALA A 190 -31.90 21.18 30.83
CA ALA A 190 -33.23 20.65 31.19
C ALA A 190 -33.75 19.52 30.27
N GLU A 191 -34.40 18.44 30.74
CA GLU A 191 -35.38 18.30 31.81
C GLU A 191 -35.30 16.89 32.44
N ASP A 192 -35.84 16.78 33.65
CA ASP A 192 -35.94 15.59 34.48
C ASP A 192 -36.60 14.39 33.79
N PHE A 193 -36.05 13.19 33.98
CA PHE A 193 -36.88 12.00 34.23
C PHE A 193 -36.14 11.03 35.16
N VAL A 194 -36.62 11.00 36.41
CA VAL A 194 -36.41 9.92 37.37
C VAL A 194 -37.19 8.70 36.88
N THR A 195 -36.56 7.52 36.83
CA THR A 195 -37.24 6.28 37.23
C THR A 195 -36.26 5.15 37.57
N ASP A 196 -36.36 4.76 38.84
CA ASP A 196 -36.18 3.44 39.44
C ASP A 196 -34.85 2.67 39.36
N ASN A 197 -34.23 2.63 40.55
CA ASN A 197 -33.31 1.61 40.98
C ASN A 197 -34.00 0.24 41.07
N LYS A 198 -33.54 -0.75 40.29
CA LYS A 198 -33.67 -2.15 40.69
C LYS A 198 -32.38 -2.93 40.41
N ARG A 199 -31.74 -3.29 41.51
CA ARG A 199 -30.55 -4.13 41.64
C ARG A 199 -30.79 -5.49 40.98
N VAL A 200 -30.11 -5.77 39.87
CA VAL A 200 -29.95 -7.14 39.36
C VAL A 200 -28.48 -7.40 39.11
N LYS A 201 -27.97 -8.42 39.80
CA LYS A 201 -26.61 -8.93 39.70
C LYS A 201 -26.32 -9.35 38.26
N GLY A 202 -25.21 -8.90 37.72
CA GLY A 202 -24.65 -9.39 36.47
C GLY A 202 -23.38 -8.63 36.13
N ILE A 203 -22.23 -9.16 36.52
CA ILE A 203 -20.93 -8.71 36.02
C ILE A 203 -20.86 -9.18 34.58
N GLY A 204 -21.12 -8.27 33.64
CA GLY A 204 -20.94 -8.48 32.21
C GLY A 204 -20.07 -7.36 31.66
N ILE A 205 -18.79 -7.65 31.44
CA ILE A 205 -17.88 -6.77 30.72
C ILE A 205 -18.32 -6.81 29.25
N GLY A 206 -19.16 -5.85 28.85
CA GLY A 206 -19.63 -5.66 27.48
C GLY A 206 -18.88 -4.51 26.83
N SER A 207 -18.10 -4.81 25.79
CA SER A 207 -17.59 -3.83 24.83
C SER A 207 -18.77 -3.11 24.15
N SER A 208 -18.51 -1.90 23.63
CA SER A 208 -19.48 -0.96 23.04
C SER A 208 -20.18 -1.43 21.76
N ASP A 209 -20.21 -2.73 21.47
CA ASP A 209 -20.91 -3.27 20.31
C ASP A 209 -22.29 -3.74 20.75
N GLY A 210 -23.33 -3.25 20.06
CA GLY A 210 -24.72 -3.53 20.38
C GLY A 210 -25.04 -5.03 20.32
N PRO A 211 -26.22 -5.45 20.80
CA PRO A 211 -26.62 -6.85 20.70
C PRO A 211 -26.56 -7.30 19.23
N ILE A 212 -25.72 -8.29 18.95
CA ILE A 212 -25.60 -8.94 17.63
C ILE A 212 -27.01 -9.39 17.20
N SER A 213 -27.40 -9.03 15.97
CA SER A 213 -28.70 -9.40 15.43
C SER A 213 -28.84 -10.93 15.40
N LEU A 214 -30.04 -11.45 15.70
CA LEU A 214 -30.33 -12.89 15.64
C LEU A 214 -30.02 -13.50 14.27
N ASP A 215 -30.17 -12.71 13.19
CA ASP A 215 -29.85 -13.12 11.83
C ASP A 215 -28.35 -13.23 11.58
N ASP A 216 -27.55 -12.37 12.21
CA ASP A 216 -26.08 -12.41 12.12
C ASP A 216 -25.53 -13.63 12.86
N PHE A 217 -26.08 -13.95 14.03
CA PHE A 217 -25.70 -15.16 14.78
C PHE A 217 -25.95 -16.42 13.96
N ARG A 218 -27.13 -16.54 13.33
CA ARG A 218 -27.48 -17.69 12.46
C ARG A 218 -26.60 -17.74 11.22
N SER A 219 -26.24 -16.59 10.65
CA SER A 219 -25.38 -16.51 9.48
C SER A 219 -23.93 -16.89 9.81
N LEU A 220 -23.41 -16.44 10.94
CA LEU A 220 -22.11 -16.84 11.47
C LEU A 220 -22.07 -18.35 11.80
N GLN A 221 -23.12 -18.90 12.39
CA GLN A 221 -23.20 -20.33 12.70
C GLN A 221 -23.19 -21.18 11.42
N ARG A 222 -23.94 -20.76 10.38
CA ARG A 222 -23.90 -21.41 9.06
C ARG A 222 -22.53 -21.31 8.42
N SER A 223 -21.92 -20.12 8.42
CA SER A 223 -20.58 -19.89 7.84
C SER A 223 -19.51 -20.74 8.53
N ASN A 224 -19.50 -20.80 9.86
CA ASN A 224 -18.57 -21.64 10.60
C ASN A 224 -18.76 -23.14 10.32
N THR A 225 -20.00 -23.59 10.13
CA THR A 225 -20.28 -25.00 9.78
C THR A 225 -19.76 -25.32 8.38
N GLU A 226 -20.00 -24.43 7.41
CA GLU A 226 -19.52 -24.59 6.04
C GLU A 226 -17.99 -24.55 5.96
N LEU A 227 -17.33 -23.66 6.69
CA LEU A 227 -15.87 -23.60 6.76
C LEU A 227 -15.26 -24.89 7.34
N ARG A 228 -15.88 -25.47 8.37
CA ARG A 228 -15.44 -26.77 8.91
C ARG A 228 -15.57 -27.88 7.88
N LYS A 229 -16.67 -27.92 7.14
CA LYS A 229 -16.89 -28.89 6.06
C LYS A 229 -15.89 -28.72 4.91
N GLN A 230 -15.56 -27.48 4.53
CA GLN A 230 -14.55 -27.20 3.52
C GLN A 230 -13.16 -27.66 3.96
N LEU A 231 -12.83 -27.45 5.24
CA LEU A 231 -11.56 -27.92 5.80
C LEU A 231 -11.47 -29.44 5.80
N GLU A 232 -12.52 -30.15 6.21
CA GLU A 232 -12.60 -31.62 6.16
C GLU A 232 -12.41 -32.14 4.73
N ASN A 233 -13.10 -31.54 3.74
CA ASN A 233 -12.96 -31.91 2.34
C ASN A 233 -11.54 -31.68 1.79
N GLN A 234 -10.89 -30.58 2.18
CA GLN A 234 -9.51 -30.30 1.78
C GLN A 234 -8.54 -31.30 2.39
N VAL A 235 -8.71 -31.69 3.65
CA VAL A 235 -7.88 -32.71 4.30
C VAL A 235 -7.99 -34.05 3.57
N VAL A 236 -9.21 -34.50 3.27
CA VAL A 236 -9.45 -35.74 2.50
C VAL A 236 -8.77 -35.69 1.12
N THR A 237 -8.85 -34.54 0.45
CA THR A 237 -8.21 -34.34 -0.87
C THR A 237 -6.69 -34.44 -0.76
N ILE A 238 -6.09 -33.81 0.25
CA ILE A 238 -4.64 -33.84 0.47
C ILE A 238 -4.17 -35.27 0.76
N ASP A 239 -4.88 -36.01 1.61
CA ASP A 239 -4.51 -37.38 1.96
C ASP A 239 -4.62 -38.33 0.76
N THR A 240 -5.63 -38.11 -0.10
CA THR A 240 -5.77 -38.86 -1.36
C THR A 240 -4.58 -38.61 -2.28
N LEU A 241 -4.22 -37.35 -2.52
CA LEU A 241 -3.08 -36.99 -3.37
C LEU A 241 -1.75 -37.50 -2.82
N ARG A 242 -1.57 -37.49 -1.49
CA ARG A 242 -0.40 -38.06 -0.83
C ARG A 242 -0.33 -39.58 -1.01
N ASN A 243 -1.46 -40.27 -0.92
CA ASN A 243 -1.51 -41.71 -1.15
C ASN A 243 -1.20 -42.06 -2.62
N GLU A 244 -1.79 -41.34 -3.58
CA GLU A 244 -1.48 -41.49 -5.00
C GLU A 244 0.00 -41.24 -5.30
N THR A 245 0.57 -40.19 -4.72
CA THR A 245 2.01 -39.88 -4.86
C THR A 245 2.87 -41.02 -4.32
N ARG A 246 2.53 -41.55 -3.14
CA ARG A 246 3.24 -42.70 -2.53
C ARG A 246 3.16 -43.93 -3.41
N LEU A 247 1.97 -44.28 -3.91
CA LEU A 247 1.76 -45.42 -4.80
C LEU A 247 2.51 -45.26 -6.13
N ALA A 248 2.54 -44.04 -6.69
CA ALA A 248 3.29 -43.76 -7.91
C ALA A 248 4.80 -43.92 -7.72
N VAL A 249 5.34 -43.50 -6.57
CA VAL A 249 6.75 -43.68 -6.21
C VAL A 249 7.07 -45.18 -6.04
N GLU A 250 6.23 -45.94 -5.34
CA GLU A 250 6.42 -47.39 -5.13
C GLU A 250 6.39 -48.17 -6.46
N CYS A 251 5.47 -47.80 -7.37
CA CYS A 251 5.44 -48.35 -8.73
C CYS A 251 6.70 -47.99 -9.53
N HIS A 252 7.21 -46.76 -9.37
CA HIS A 252 8.45 -46.34 -10.03
C HIS A 252 9.65 -47.15 -9.51
N GLU A 253 9.75 -47.39 -8.20
CA GLU A 253 10.86 -48.18 -7.63
C GLU A 253 10.82 -49.67 -8.03
N ASN A 254 9.64 -50.28 -8.15
CA ASN A 254 9.50 -51.67 -8.58
C ASN A 254 9.86 -51.91 -10.07
N VAL A 255 9.77 -50.88 -10.92
CA VAL A 255 10.11 -51.00 -12.36
C VAL A 255 11.63 -50.92 -12.62
N TYR A 256 12.42 -50.42 -11.67
CA TYR A 256 13.90 -50.32 -11.79
C TYR A 256 14.66 -51.43 -11.04
N SER A 257 13.99 -52.47 -10.53
CA SER A 257 14.61 -53.61 -9.82
C SER A 257 14.59 -54.94 -10.60
N TRP A 258 14.71 -54.91 -11.92
CA TRP A 258 15.01 -56.09 -12.77
C TRP A 258 16.29 -55.88 -13.58
#